data_AF-A0A9E4K5P9-F1
#
_entry.id   AF-A0A9E4K5P9-F1
#
_cell.length_a   1.000
_cell.length_b   1.000
_cell.length_c   1.000
_cell.angle_alpha   90.00
_cell.angle_beta   90.00
_cell.angle_gamma   90.00
#
_symmetry.space_group_name_H-M   'P 1'
#
loop_
_entity.id
_entity.type
_entity.pdbx_description
1 polymer ?
#
loop_
_entity_poly.entity_id
_entity_poly.type
_entity_poly.pdbx_seq_one_letter_code
_entity_poly.pdbx_strand_id
1 'polypeptide(L)'
;MHVYKPKRRRTLQWVAMGLRGIGSLYNIWPLLLIATAVLSPVGPYLLTDYTYERRGSYRHMIECDYLGLQGRVQRSAHEGACPYVVITRHD
;
A
#
# COMPACT_ATOMS: atom_id res chain seq x y z
N MET A 1 8.91 -17.79 -59.17
CA MET A 1 9.03 -17.05 -57.90
C MET A 1 7.67 -16.98 -57.25
N HIS A 2 7.46 -17.68 -56.12
CA HIS A 2 6.17 -17.66 -55.41
C HIS A 2 6.00 -16.32 -54.69
N VAL A 3 5.12 -15.47 -55.21
CA VAL A 3 4.76 -14.19 -54.60
C VAL A 3 3.97 -14.47 -53.32
N TYR A 4 4.58 -14.20 -52.18
CA TYR A 4 3.96 -14.32 -50.86
C TYR A 4 2.78 -13.35 -50.78
N LYS A 5 1.54 -13.86 -50.86
CA LYS A 5 0.33 -13.08 -50.57
C LYS A 5 0.10 -13.10 -49.06
N PRO A 6 0.27 -11.98 -48.33
CA PRO A 6 -0.04 -11.94 -46.91
C PRO A 6 -1.56 -12.10 -46.75
N LYS A 7 -1.99 -13.31 -46.41
CA LYS A 7 -3.39 -13.61 -46.10
C LYS A 7 -3.70 -12.99 -44.73
N ARG A 8 -4.08 -11.71 -44.73
CA ARG A 8 -4.45 -10.91 -43.55
C ARG A 8 -5.64 -11.56 -42.84
N ARG A 9 -5.35 -12.50 -41.94
CA ARG A 9 -6.37 -13.18 -41.13
C ARG A 9 -6.94 -12.19 -40.13
N ARG A 10 -8.18 -11.75 -40.38
CA ARG A 10 -8.94 -10.82 -39.54
C ARG A 10 -8.99 -11.26 -38.08
N THR A 11 -9.05 -12.57 -37.82
CA THR A 11 -9.00 -13.15 -36.46
C THR A 11 -7.70 -12.83 -35.72
N LEU A 12 -6.57 -12.85 -36.41
CA LEU A 12 -5.27 -12.51 -35.82
C LEU A 12 -5.20 -11.03 -35.40
N GLN A 13 -5.89 -10.15 -36.15
CA GLN A 13 -5.97 -8.73 -35.79
C GLN A 13 -6.84 -8.48 -34.57
N TRP A 14 -7.96 -9.19 -34.41
CA TRP A 14 -8.80 -9.13 -33.21
C TRP A 14 -8.04 -9.62 -31.97
N VAL A 15 -7.30 -10.73 -32.09
CA VAL A 15 -6.46 -11.25 -31.00
C VAL A 15 -5.37 -10.26 -30.63
N ALA A 16 -4.70 -9.64 -31.61
CA ALA A 16 -3.68 -8.63 -31.35
C ALA A 16 -4.25 -7.35 -30.70
N MET A 17 -5.49 -6.96 -31.03
CA MET A 17 -6.16 -5.84 -30.35
C MET A 17 -6.57 -6.21 -28.91
N GLY A 18 -7.07 -7.42 -28.68
CA GLY A 18 -7.41 -7.91 -27.34
C GLY A 18 -6.19 -7.98 -26.41
N LEU A 19 -5.08 -8.53 -26.89
CA LEU A 19 -3.82 -8.59 -26.14
C LEU A 19 -3.26 -7.20 -25.80
N ARG A 20 -3.41 -6.22 -26.70
CA ARG A 20 -3.02 -4.82 -26.41
C ARG A 20 -3.91 -4.17 -25.37
N GLY A 21 -5.22 -4.43 -25.40
CA GLY A 21 -6.15 -3.97 -24.37
C GLY A 21 -5.81 -4.53 -22.99
N ILE A 22 -5.57 -5.84 -22.89
CA ILE A 22 -5.18 -6.50 -21.64
C ILE A 22 -3.83 -5.96 -21.13
N GLY A 23 -2.86 -5.77 -22.02
CA GLY A 23 -1.57 -5.17 -21.67
C GLY A 23 -1.70 -3.74 -21.11
N SER A 24 -2.60 -2.92 -21.67
CA SER A 24 -2.86 -1.57 -21.14
C SER A 24 -3.56 -1.58 -19.77
N LEU A 25 -4.46 -2.54 -19.54
CA LEU A 25 -5.13 -2.71 -18.24
C LEU A 25 -4.12 -3.13 -17.16
N TYR A 26 -3.18 -3.99 -17.51
CA TYR A 26 -2.12 -4.44 -16.60
C TYR A 26 -1.19 -3.30 -16.19
N ASN A 27 -0.96 -2.33 -17.09
CA ASN A 27 -0.19 -1.12 -16.78
C ASN A 27 -0.91 -0.16 -15.81
N ILE A 28 -2.24 -0.17 -15.79
CA ILE A 28 -3.05 0.68 -14.89
C ILE A 28 -3.24 0.04 -13.50
N TRP A 29 -3.15 -1.28 -13.43
CA TRP A 29 -3.30 -2.05 -12.19
C TRP A 29 -2.42 -1.60 -11.01
N PRO A 30 -1.09 -1.36 -11.18
CA PRO A 30 -0.27 -0.88 -10.07
C PRO A 30 -0.70 0.51 -9.57
N LEU A 31 -1.17 1.39 -10.46
CA LEU A 31 -1.68 2.71 -10.09
C LEU A 31 -2.98 2.60 -9.28
N LEU A 32 -3.88 1.70 -9.65
CA LEU A 32 -5.09 1.43 -8.89
C LEU A 32 -4.78 0.91 -7.48
N LEU A 33 -3.82 -0.02 -7.34
CA LEU A 33 -3.40 -0.53 -6.04
C LEU A 33 -2.83 0.59 -5.15
N ILE A 34 -1.97 1.45 -5.69
CA ILE A 34 -1.42 2.60 -4.95
C ILE A 34 -2.54 3.57 -4.56
N ALA A 35 -3.45 3.89 -5.48
CA ALA A 35 -4.59 4.77 -5.20
C ALA A 35 -5.47 4.20 -4.07
N THR A 36 -5.79 2.90 -4.11
CA THR A 36 -6.54 2.25 -3.03
C THR A 36 -5.79 2.23 -1.71
N ALA A 37 -4.47 2.07 -1.72
CA ALA A 37 -3.67 2.09 -0.50
C ALA A 37 -3.61 3.49 0.14
N VAL A 38 -3.56 4.55 -0.67
CA VAL A 38 -3.59 5.93 -0.18
C VAL A 38 -4.97 6.32 0.35
N LEU A 39 -6.04 5.87 -0.32
CA LEU A 39 -7.44 6.14 0.08
C LEU A 39 -7.94 5.24 1.20
N SER A 40 -7.28 4.11 1.48
CA SER A 40 -7.69 3.14 2.50
C SER A 40 -7.58 3.78 3.88
N PRO A 41 -8.65 3.86 4.69
CA PRO A 41 -8.59 4.46 6.03
C PRO A 41 -7.71 3.66 7.02
N VAL A 42 -7.19 2.51 6.61
CA VAL A 42 -6.32 1.64 7.40
C VAL A 42 -4.98 1.50 6.69
N GLY A 43 -3.90 1.75 7.42
CA GLY A 43 -2.54 1.68 6.89
C GLY A 43 -1.48 1.36 7.95
N PRO A 44 -0.25 1.05 7.54
CA PRO A 44 0.87 0.86 8.44
C PRO A 44 1.38 2.21 8.97
N TYR A 45 1.67 2.25 10.25
CA TYR A 45 2.33 3.36 10.91
C TYR A 45 3.58 2.87 11.65
N LEU A 46 4.60 3.72 11.64
CA LEU A 46 5.91 3.46 12.23
C LEU A 46 6.08 4.30 13.48
N LEU A 47 6.60 3.69 14.55
CA LEU A 47 6.94 4.40 15.77
C LEU A 47 8.04 5.42 15.49
N THR A 48 7.78 6.68 15.80
CA THR A 48 8.73 7.79 15.65
C THR A 48 9.24 8.29 16.99
N ASP A 49 8.35 8.40 17.97
CA ASP A 49 8.67 8.88 19.31
C ASP A 49 7.83 8.14 20.35
N TYR A 50 8.29 8.15 21.60
CA TYR A 50 7.53 7.60 22.72
C TYR A 50 7.88 8.31 24.03
N THR A 51 6.87 8.55 24.86
CA THR A 51 7.05 9.11 26.19
C THR A 51 7.03 7.98 27.23
N TYR A 52 7.80 8.17 28.31
CA TYR A 52 7.85 7.23 29.41
C TYR A 52 7.51 7.90 30.74
N GLU A 53 6.72 7.20 31.54
CA GLU A 53 6.42 7.57 32.92
C GLU A 53 7.26 6.68 33.86
N ARG A 54 7.87 7.28 34.87
CA ARG A 54 8.62 6.55 35.89
C ARG A 54 7.72 6.25 37.08
N ARG A 55 7.31 4.99 37.23
CA ARG A 55 6.57 4.51 38.41
C ARG A 55 7.50 3.66 39.27
N GLY A 56 7.99 4.23 40.37
CA GLY A 56 8.95 3.57 41.25
C GLY A 56 10.31 3.33 40.55
N SER A 57 10.79 2.08 40.53
CA SER A 57 12.04 1.72 39.85
C SER A 57 11.87 1.41 38.35
N TYR A 58 10.64 1.31 37.85
CA TYR A 58 10.35 0.88 36.48
C TYR A 58 9.95 2.06 35.58
N ARG A 59 10.34 1.99 34.30
CA ARG A 59 9.92 2.93 33.27
C ARG A 59 8.82 2.26 32.45
N HIS A 60 7.67 2.90 32.36
CA HIS A 60 6.55 2.44 31.53
C HIS A 60 6.39 3.39 30.36
N MET A 61 6.32 2.85 29.14
CA MET A 61 5.91 3.65 27.99
C MET A 61 4.43 3.99 28.18
N ILE A 62 4.06 5.25 27.96
CA ILE A 62 2.68 5.74 28.19
C ILE A 62 2.05 6.25 26.89
N GLU A 63 2.81 6.99 26.08
CA GLU A 63 2.33 7.48 24.78
C GLU A 63 3.32 7.10 23.70
N CYS A 64 2.78 6.61 22.60
CA CYS A 64 3.49 6.16 21.43
C CYS A 64 3.06 7.03 20.25
N ASP A 65 4.04 7.60 19.57
CA ASP A 65 3.80 8.49 18.45
C ASP A 65 4.18 7.83 17.12
N TYR A 66 3.19 7.70 16.26
CA TYR A 66 3.25 6.90 15.06
C TYR A 66 3.12 7.77 13.80
N LEU A 67 3.99 7.56 12.82
CA LEU A 67 3.93 8.22 11.52
C LEU A 67 3.64 7.20 10.42
N GLY A 68 2.58 7.46 9.66
CA GLY A 68 2.16 6.64 8.53
C GLY A 68 1.93 7.46 7.28
N LEU A 69 1.51 6.78 6.21
CA LEU A 69 1.22 7.40 4.91
C LEU A 69 0.14 8.49 4.98
N GLN A 70 -0.74 8.43 5.98
CA GLN A 70 -1.89 9.32 6.11
C GLN A 70 -1.70 10.42 7.16
N GLY A 71 -0.62 10.37 7.95
CA GLY A 71 -0.38 11.36 8.99
C GLY A 71 0.27 10.78 10.24
N ARG A 72 0.23 11.60 11.30
CA ARG A 72 0.76 11.29 12.62
C ARG A 72 -0.38 10.91 13.56
N VAL A 73 -0.24 9.79 14.27
CA VAL A 73 -1.24 9.26 15.18
C VAL A 73 -0.59 9.01 16.53
N GLN A 74 -1.17 9.58 17.60
CA GLN A 74 -0.75 9.28 18.97
C GLN A 74 -1.65 8.20 19.55
N ARG A 75 -1.03 7.20 20.18
CA ARG A 75 -1.72 6.10 20.86
C ARG A 75 -1.14 5.92 22.25
N SER A 76 -1.99 5.58 23.21
CA SER A 76 -1.51 5.10 24.50
C SER A 76 -0.83 3.75 24.34
N ALA A 77 0.23 3.52 25.11
CA ALA A 77 0.94 2.25 25.10
C ALA A 77 0.02 1.13 25.57
N HIS A 78 -0.13 0.09 24.75
CA HIS A 78 -0.83 -1.12 25.15
C HIS A 78 0.15 -2.00 25.92
N GLU A 79 -0.21 -2.40 27.14
CA GLU A 79 0.64 -3.26 28.00
C GLU A 79 2.01 -2.63 28.38
N GLY A 80 2.13 -1.30 28.32
CA GLY A 80 3.35 -0.58 28.68
C GLY A 80 4.49 -0.69 27.66
N ALA A 81 4.18 -1.13 26.43
CA ALA A 81 5.11 -1.19 25.31
C ALA A 81 4.54 -0.48 24.07
N CYS A 82 5.43 0.15 23.31
CA CYS A 82 5.12 0.71 21.99
C CYS A 82 5.65 -0.23 20.90
N PRO A 83 4.79 -0.99 20.19
CA PRO A 83 5.23 -1.78 19.04
C PRO A 83 5.81 -0.86 17.94
N TYR A 84 6.87 -1.30 17.26
CA TYR A 84 7.55 -0.51 16.22
C TYR A 84 6.68 -0.24 15.00
N VAL A 85 5.79 -1.17 14.65
CA VAL A 85 4.88 -1.08 13.52
C VAL A 85 3.48 -1.41 13.99
N VAL A 86 2.51 -0.56 13.66
CA VAL A 86 1.10 -0.81 13.94
C VAL A 86 0.27 -0.63 12.68
N ILE A 87 -0.75 -1.47 12.52
CA ILE A 87 -1.76 -1.30 11.48
C ILE A 87 -2.98 -0.74 12.19
N THR A 88 -3.22 0.55 12.00
CA THR A 88 -4.33 1.24 12.65
C THR A 88 -5.10 2.08 11.66
N ARG A 89 -6.36 2.35 12.00
CA ARG A 89 -7.20 3.28 11.26
C ARG A 89 -6.78 4.72 11.56
N HIS A 90 -6.72 5.56 10.53
CA HIS A 90 -6.66 7.01 10.71
C HIS A 90 -8.09 7.48 11.01
N ASP A 91 -8.33 7.98 12.21
CA ASP A 91 -9.59 8.62 12.62
C ASP A 91 -9.41 10.13 12.71
#